data_AF-A0A3D1DF59-F1
#
_entry.id   AF-A0A3D1DF59-F1
#
_cell.length_a   1.000
_cell.length_b   1.000
_cell.length_c   1.000
_cell.angle_alpha   90.00
_cell.angle_beta   90.00
_cell.angle_gamma   90.00
#
_symmetry.space_group_name_H-M   'P 1'
#
loop_
_entity.id
_entity.type
_entity.pdbx_description
1 polymer ?
#
loop_
_entity_poly.entity_id
_entity_poly.type
_entity_poly.pdbx_seq_one_letter_code
_entity_poly.pdbx_strand_id
1 'polypeptide(L)' 'LDETLVVCGGEFGRTPAVEIPLGANRKPTGRDHNHHGYTVWMAGGGTRGGMTYGTTDDFGYRAVDNPVHVHDLHA' A
#
# COMPACT_ATOMS: atom_id res chain seq x y z
N LEU A 1 1.83 -3.54 -25.08
CA LEU A 1 1.49 -3.96 -23.68
C LEU A 1 0.04 -4.45 -23.59
N ASP A 2 -0.65 -4.58 -24.72
CA ASP A 2 -2.10 -4.79 -24.76
C ASP A 2 -2.52 -6.14 -24.16
N GLU A 3 -1.63 -7.13 -24.22
CA GLU A 3 -1.83 -8.49 -23.68
C GLU A 3 -0.97 -8.78 -22.44
N THR A 4 -0.24 -7.79 -21.92
CA THR A 4 0.68 -7.99 -20.79
C THR A 4 0.32 -7.07 -19.65
N LEU A 5 -0.09 -7.64 -18.52
CA LEU A 5 -0.28 -6.92 -17.27
C LEU A 5 1.06 -6.83 -16.52
N VAL A 6 1.50 -5.61 -16.25
CA VAL A 6 2.60 -5.34 -15.33
C VAL A 6 2.00 -4.97 -13.98
N VAL A 7 2.46 -5.63 -12.93
CA VAL A 7 2.09 -5.33 -11.54
C VAL A 7 3.37 -4.92 -10.80
N CYS A 8 3.32 -3.82 -10.08
CA CYS A 8 4.44 -3.33 -9.29
C CYS A 8 3.93 -2.84 -7.93
N GLY A 9 4.49 -3.44 -6.87
CA GLY A 9 4.14 -3.16 -5.50
C GLY A 9 5.10 -3.88 -4.54
N GLY A 10 4.83 -3.73 -3.25
CA GLY A 10 5.48 -4.50 -2.20
C GLY A 10 4.48 -5.38 -1.45
N GLU A 11 4.98 -6.14 -0.48
CA GLU A 11 4.15 -6.95 0.44
C GLU A 11 3.42 -6.08 1.48
N PHE A 12 4.03 -4.95 1.86
CA PHE A 12 3.52 -4.03 2.87
C PHE A 12 3.73 -2.58 2.45
N GLY A 13 2.90 -1.69 2.99
CA GLY A 13 3.14 -0.25 2.98
C GLY A 13 4.09 0.16 4.10
N ARG A 14 4.18 1.47 4.29
CA ARG A 14 4.85 2.07 5.45
C ARG A 14 3.83 2.84 6.27
N THR A 15 3.94 2.75 7.59
CA THR A 15 3.07 3.54 8.47
C THR A 15 3.23 5.04 8.15
N PRO A 16 2.20 5.85 8.35
CA PRO A 16 2.28 7.29 8.12
C PRO A 16 3.05 8.01 9.22
N ALA A 17 3.25 7.37 10.37
CA ALA A 17 4.00 7.87 11.51
C ALA A 17 5.35 7.15 11.68
N VAL A 18 6.31 7.85 12.28
CA VAL A 18 7.59 7.27 12.70
C VAL A 18 7.38 6.45 13.97
N GLU A 19 8.00 5.28 14.06
CA GLU A 19 8.01 4.53 15.31
C GLU A 19 8.91 5.18 16.36
N ILE A 20 8.34 5.42 17.53
CA ILE A 20 9.03 5.94 18.70
C ILE A 20 9.11 4.81 19.73
N PRO A 21 10.28 4.21 19.96
CA PRO A 21 10.42 3.14 20.93
C PRO A 21 10.11 3.65 22.35
N LEU A 22 9.06 3.13 22.97
CA LEU A 22 8.70 3.50 24.34
C LEU A 22 9.80 3.06 25.31
N GLY A 23 10.31 4.01 26.11
CA GLY A 23 11.32 3.73 27.14
C GLY A 23 12.74 3.48 26.64
N ALA A 24 13.01 3.62 25.34
CA ALA A 24 14.37 3.56 24.82
C ALA A 24 14.94 4.98 24.68
N ASN A 25 16.13 5.24 25.23
CA ASN A 25 16.98 6.39 24.86
C ASN A 25 17.55 6.22 23.43
N ARG A 26 16.72 5.78 22.48
CA ARG A 26 17.10 5.50 21.10
C ARG A 26 16.40 6.51 20.21
N LYS A 27 17.15 7.00 19.23
CA LYS A 27 16.59 7.88 18.21
C LYS A 27 15.56 7.10 17.38
N PRO A 28 14.45 7.74 16.96
CA PRO A 28 13.50 7.12 16.04
C PRO A 28 14.21 6.64 14.77
N THR A 29 13.90 5.42 14.32
CA THR A 29 14.60 4.75 13.21
C THR A 29 13.85 4.83 11.88
N GLY A 30 12.66 5.44 11.86
CA GLY A 30 11.84 5.61 10.66
C GLY A 30 10.40 5.13 10.87
N ARG A 31 9.65 5.03 9.77
CA ARG A 31 8.30 4.45 9.72
C ARG A 31 8.41 2.93 9.81
N ASP A 32 7.38 2.21 10.22
CA ASP A 32 7.35 0.74 10.24
C ASP A 32 6.52 0.17 9.07
N HIS A 33 6.39 -1.14 8.98
CA HIS A 33 5.56 -1.85 8.02
C HIS A 33 4.08 -1.60 8.32
N ASN A 34 3.33 -1.31 7.27
CA ASN A 34 1.89 -1.12 7.36
C ASN A 34 1.17 -2.14 6.50
N HIS A 35 0.61 -3.15 7.17
CA HIS A 35 -0.23 -4.16 6.54
C HIS A 35 -1.72 -3.75 6.48
N HIS A 36 -2.10 -2.61 7.07
CA HIS A 36 -3.49 -2.15 7.10
C HIS A 36 -3.91 -1.38 5.83
N GLY A 37 -2.97 -0.83 5.08
CA GLY A 37 -3.25 -0.08 3.86
C GLY A 37 -1.97 0.26 3.09
N TYR A 38 -1.94 -0.10 1.80
CA TYR A 38 -0.85 0.22 0.88
C TYR A 38 -1.32 0.19 -0.56
N THR A 39 -0.49 0.70 -1.48
CA THR A 39 -0.83 0.85 -2.89
C THR A 39 0.03 -0.05 -3.75
N VAL A 40 -0.61 -0.70 -4.72
CA VAL A 40 0.02 -1.41 -5.83
C VAL A 40 -0.37 -0.68 -7.12
N TRP A 41 0.57 -0.51 -8.04
CA TRP A 41 0.28 0.04 -9.37
C TRP A 41 0.32 -1.05 -10.43
N MET A 42 -0.58 -0.94 -11.40
CA MET A 42 -0.67 -1.84 -12.54
C MET A 42 -0.75 -1.07 -13.85
N ALA A 43 -0.24 -1.65 -14.94
CA ALA A 43 -0.34 -1.11 -16.29
C ALA A 43 -0.34 -2.21 -17.36
N GLY A 44 -0.95 -1.93 -18.51
CA GLY A 44 -1.06 -2.89 -19.62
C GLY A 44 -2.19 -3.90 -19.41
N GLY A 45 -2.26 -4.94 -20.24
CA GLY A 45 -3.25 -6.02 -20.13
C GLY A 45 -4.71 -5.55 -20.19
N GLY A 46 -4.98 -4.46 -20.92
CA GLY A 46 -6.31 -3.86 -21.02
C GLY A 46 -6.77 -3.05 -19.80
N THR A 47 -5.88 -2.77 -18.82
CA THR A 47 -6.21 -1.91 -17.68
C THR A 47 -6.59 -0.48 -18.10
N ARG A 48 -7.56 0.12 -17.40
CA ARG A 48 -7.96 1.51 -17.64
C ARG A 48 -6.92 2.47 -17.05
N GLY A 49 -6.18 3.16 -17.92
CA GLY A 49 -5.20 4.16 -17.51
C GLY A 49 -5.82 5.37 -16.79
N GLY A 50 -5.04 5.99 -15.90
CA GLY A 50 -5.45 7.20 -15.16
C GLY A 50 -6.54 6.98 -14.11
N MET A 51 -6.77 5.73 -13.71
CA MET A 51 -7.74 5.35 -12.69
C MET A 51 -7.05 5.05 -11.35
N THR A 52 -7.73 5.40 -10.26
CA THR A 52 -7.45 4.91 -8.91
C THR A 52 -8.64 4.08 -8.43
N TYR A 53 -8.39 2.97 -7.74
CA TYR A 53 -9.42 2.10 -7.17
C TYR A 53 -9.20 2.00 -5.66
N GLY A 54 -10.23 2.37 -4.90
CA GLY A 54 -10.18 2.45 -3.44
C GLY A 54 -9.31 3.59 -2.90
N THR A 55 -9.39 3.81 -1.59
CA THR A 55 -8.62 4.83 -0.89
C THR A 55 -8.26 4.39 0.54
N THR A 56 -7.23 5.01 1.09
CA THR A 56 -6.96 4.97 2.52
C THR A 56 -7.73 6.03 3.28
N ASP A 57 -7.72 5.94 4.61
CA ASP A 57 -8.10 7.06 5.48
C ASP A 57 -7.24 8.31 5.23
N ASP A 58 -7.66 9.43 5.81
CA ASP A 58 -7.02 10.74 5.66
C ASP A 58 -5.56 10.77 6.15
N PHE A 59 -5.14 9.78 6.95
CA PHE A 59 -3.78 9.65 7.44
C PHE A 59 -2.93 8.72 6.58
N GLY A 60 -3.51 7.98 5.63
CA GLY A 60 -2.80 6.95 4.86
C GLY A 60 -2.52 5.69 5.67
N TYR A 61 -3.27 5.42 6.75
CA TYR A 61 -3.01 4.30 7.65
C TYR A 61 -3.74 3.02 7.20
N ARG A 62 -5.02 3.11 6.89
CA ARG A 62 -5.84 1.93 6.58
C ARG A 62 -6.65 2.11 5.30
N ALA A 63 -6.82 1.05 4.52
CA ALA A 63 -7.77 1.05 3.41
C ALA A 63 -9.22 1.16 3.92
N VAL A 64 -9.99 2.12 3.41
CA VAL A 64 -11.35 2.44 3.90
C VAL A 64 -12.41 2.44 2.80
N ASP A 65 -12.05 2.78 1.56
CA ASP A 65 -12.96 2.69 0.41
C ASP A 65 -12.49 1.57 -0.53
N ASN A 66 -13.44 0.71 -0.95
CA ASN A 66 -13.23 -0.43 -1.84
C ASN A 66 -11.94 -1.25 -1.55
N PRO A 67 -11.74 -1.75 -0.32
CA PRO A 67 -10.53 -2.50 0.03
C PRO A 67 -10.46 -3.80 -0.77
N VAL A 68 -9.26 -4.11 -1.27
CA VAL A 68 -8.94 -5.38 -1.94
C VAL A 68 -8.10 -6.21 -0.98
N HIS A 69 -8.52 -7.45 -0.71
CA HIS A 69 -7.73 -8.35 0.12
C HIS A 69 -6.52 -8.86 -0.68
N VAL A 70 -5.41 -9.17 0.00
CA VAL A 70 -4.20 -9.63 -0.70
C VAL A 70 -4.50 -10.84 -1.58
N HIS A 71 -5.24 -11.84 -1.10
CA HIS A 71 -5.69 -13.01 -1.89
C HIS A 71 -6.40 -12.68 -3.21
N ASP A 72 -7.08 -11.53 -3.30
CA ASP A 72 -7.80 -11.14 -4.52
C ASP A 72 -6.87 -10.47 -5.55
N LEU A 73 -5.71 -9.96 -5.12
CA LEU A 73 -4.73 -9.27 -5.96
C LEU A 73 -3.47 -10.09 -6.21
N HIS A 74 -3.06 -10.90 -5.23
CA HIS A 74 -1.84 -11.68 -5.16
C HIS A 74 -2.16 -13.01 -4.44
N ALA A 75 -1.98 -14.12 -5.15
CA ALA A 75 -2.40 -15.48 -4.81
C ALA A 75 -2.58 -15.80 -3.31
#